data_AF-A0A7J4VDK2-F1
#
_entry.id   AF-A0A7J4VDK2-F1
#
_cell.length_a   1.000
_cell.length_b   1.000
_cell.length_c   1.000
_cell.angle_alpha   90.00
_cell.angle_beta   90.00
_cell.angle_gamma   90.00
#
_symmetry.space_group_name_H-M   'P 1'
#
loop_
_entity.id
_entity.type
_entity.pdbx_description
1 polymer ?
#
loop_
_entity_poly.entity_id
_entity_poly.type
_entity_poly.pdbx_seq_one_letter_code
_entity_poly.pdbx_strand_id
1 'polypeptide(L)'
;MAGCKKEDNVVAPQEDHFKAEGVYLSTSGIPVASIFRGESTDTIKVPLNNSTDHMDVKFFDPSRNVINPPAEAEKKLSWSIGDTSMVEIWRHDGEEYEIHFRGKKAGMTTVEFFITHEGHNDFRSGNLKVLVQ
;
A
#
# COMPACT_ATOMS: atom_id res chain seq x y z
N MET A 1 -56.36 16.30 -6.08
CA MET A 1 -55.99 16.92 -7.37
C MET A 1 -54.66 17.63 -7.18
N ALA A 2 -53.73 17.47 -8.15
CA ALA A 2 -52.43 18.16 -8.34
C ALA A 2 -51.38 17.97 -7.20
N GLY A 3 -50.17 17.42 -7.39
CA GLY A 3 -49.13 17.69 -8.42
C GLY A 3 -48.16 18.74 -7.84
N CYS A 4 -46.82 18.63 -7.76
CA CYS A 4 -45.81 17.81 -8.42
C CYS A 4 -44.46 17.83 -7.65
N LYS A 5 -43.77 16.68 -7.64
CA LYS A 5 -42.36 16.40 -8.01
C LYS A 5 -41.21 17.31 -7.52
N LYS A 6 -40.22 16.70 -6.86
CA LYS A 6 -38.91 16.34 -7.45
C LYS A 6 -38.13 15.47 -6.45
N GLU A 7 -38.04 14.18 -6.74
CA GLU A 7 -37.03 13.30 -6.17
C GLU A 7 -35.74 13.56 -6.95
N ASP A 8 -34.87 14.40 -6.40
CA ASP A 8 -33.47 14.46 -6.81
C ASP A 8 -32.78 13.18 -6.29
N ASN A 9 -32.98 12.08 -7.00
CA ASN A 9 -32.01 10.98 -6.95
C ASN A 9 -30.79 11.47 -7.73
N VAL A 10 -29.94 12.24 -7.06
CA VAL A 10 -28.57 12.47 -7.53
C VAL A 10 -27.91 11.11 -7.51
N VAL A 11 -27.88 10.44 -8.67
CA VAL A 11 -27.03 9.27 -8.86
C VAL A 11 -25.61 9.81 -8.79
N ALA A 12 -25.00 9.77 -7.61
CA ALA A 12 -23.57 9.97 -7.48
C ALA A 12 -22.88 8.96 -8.41
N PRO A 13 -21.82 9.35 -9.14
CA PRO A 13 -21.03 8.40 -9.91
C PRO A 13 -20.63 7.23 -9.01
N GLN A 14 -20.79 6.00 -9.47
CA GLN A 14 -20.20 4.86 -8.79
C GLN A 14 -18.68 4.95 -8.99
N GLU A 15 -17.95 5.38 -7.96
CA GLU A 15 -16.49 5.39 -7.98
C GLU A 15 -15.96 3.94 -8.03
N ASP A 16 -15.08 3.66 -8.99
CA ASP A 16 -14.49 2.34 -9.19
C ASP A 16 -13.22 2.18 -8.35
N HIS A 17 -13.41 1.89 -7.06
CA HIS A 17 -12.30 1.71 -6.11
C HIS A 17 -11.55 0.39 -6.34
N PHE A 18 -10.22 0.43 -6.21
CA PHE A 18 -9.41 -0.78 -6.15
C PHE A 18 -9.73 -1.59 -4.88
N LYS A 19 -10.17 -2.84 -5.05
CA LYS A 19 -10.53 -3.73 -3.93
C LYS A 19 -9.37 -4.67 -3.60
N ALA A 20 -8.77 -4.46 -2.44
CA ALA A 20 -7.78 -5.35 -1.86
C ALA A 20 -8.05 -5.58 -0.36
N GLU A 21 -7.70 -6.77 0.11
CA GLU A 21 -7.84 -7.20 1.51
C GLU A 21 -6.47 -7.24 2.22
N GLY A 22 -5.39 -6.96 1.50
CA GLY A 22 -4.04 -7.00 2.04
C GLY A 22 -2.96 -6.60 1.05
N VAL A 23 -1.73 -6.48 1.55
CA VAL A 23 -0.52 -6.18 0.78
C VAL A 23 0.47 -7.33 0.91
N TYR A 24 1.18 -7.61 -0.18
CA TYR A 24 2.18 -8.67 -0.28
C TYR A 24 3.46 -8.09 -0.88
N LEU A 25 4.56 -8.19 -0.13
CA LEU A 25 5.89 -7.74 -0.55
C LEU A 25 6.75 -8.96 -0.84
N SER A 26 7.43 -8.93 -1.99
CA SER A 26 8.38 -9.98 -2.38
C SER A 26 9.61 -9.41 -3.06
N THR A 27 10.73 -10.12 -2.99
CA THR A 27 11.92 -9.82 -3.79
C THR A 27 12.17 -10.99 -4.72
N SER A 28 12.17 -10.75 -6.04
CA SER A 28 12.36 -11.80 -7.05
C SER A 28 11.41 -12.99 -6.86
N GLY A 29 10.15 -12.70 -6.50
CA GLY A 29 9.10 -13.69 -6.23
C GLY A 29 9.19 -14.41 -4.87
N ILE A 30 10.23 -14.15 -4.07
CA ILE A 30 10.36 -14.70 -2.71
C ILE A 30 9.61 -13.80 -1.73
N PRO A 31 8.64 -14.34 -0.93
CA PRO A 31 7.92 -13.55 0.05
C PRO A 31 8.85 -12.91 1.09
N VAL A 32 8.64 -11.63 1.37
CA VAL A 32 9.38 -10.87 2.40
C VAL A 32 8.49 -10.56 3.59
N ALA A 33 7.31 -9.98 3.33
CA ALA A 33 6.36 -9.61 4.37
C ALA A 33 4.98 -9.41 3.76
N SER A 34 3.95 -9.52 4.60
CA SER A 34 2.58 -9.34 4.14
C SER A 34 1.67 -8.85 5.25
N ILE A 35 0.60 -8.15 4.87
CA ILE A 35 -0.54 -7.89 5.74
C ILE A 35 -1.79 -8.45 5.07
N PHE A 36 -2.62 -9.13 5.83
CA PHE A 36 -3.95 -9.56 5.40
C PHE A 36 -4.98 -9.15 6.45
N ARG A 37 -6.04 -8.45 6.03
CA ARG A 37 -7.09 -7.91 6.93
C ARG A 37 -6.55 -7.01 8.03
N GLY A 38 -5.53 -6.21 7.71
CA GLY A 38 -4.90 -5.29 8.66
C GLY A 38 -3.94 -5.94 9.68
N GLU A 39 -3.75 -7.26 9.62
CA GLU A 39 -2.91 -8.01 10.55
C GLU A 39 -1.64 -8.57 9.88
N SER A 40 -0.52 -8.49 10.60
CA SER A 40 0.74 -9.11 10.22
C SER A 40 1.57 -9.49 11.44
N THR A 41 2.27 -10.62 11.32
CA THR A 41 3.33 -11.03 12.24
C THR A 41 4.73 -10.76 11.70
N ASP A 42 4.82 -10.29 10.45
CA ASP A 42 6.08 -10.13 9.74
C ASP A 42 6.83 -8.88 10.21
N THR A 43 8.12 -8.82 9.89
CA THR A 43 8.96 -7.64 10.11
C THR A 43 9.92 -7.51 8.96
N ILE A 44 9.87 -6.38 8.26
CA ILE A 44 10.85 -6.06 7.22
C ILE A 44 12.18 -5.74 7.90
N LYS A 45 13.23 -6.44 7.51
CA LYS A 45 14.60 -6.16 7.96
C LYS A 45 15.27 -5.25 6.94
N VAL A 46 15.76 -4.11 7.40
CA VAL A 46 16.41 -3.09 6.56
C VAL A 46 17.83 -2.90 7.05
N PRO A 47 18.84 -2.95 6.17
CA PRO A 47 20.22 -2.74 6.57
C PRO A 47 20.47 -1.29 6.98
N LEU A 48 21.18 -1.07 8.10
CA LEU A 48 21.60 0.25 8.53
C LEU A 48 22.57 0.89 7.50
N ASN A 49 22.32 2.16 7.14
CA ASN A 49 23.09 2.93 6.17
C ASN A 49 23.17 2.30 4.77
N ASN A 50 22.21 1.43 4.42
CA ASN A 50 22.13 0.79 3.12
C ASN A 50 20.68 0.61 2.68
N SER A 51 20.47 0.12 1.46
CA SER A 51 19.16 -0.19 0.90
C SER A 51 18.90 -1.69 0.90
N THR A 52 17.64 -2.09 0.97
CA THR A 52 17.22 -3.43 0.57
C THR A 52 17.36 -3.61 -0.94
N ASP A 53 17.35 -4.87 -1.40
CA ASP A 53 16.99 -5.18 -2.79
C ASP A 53 15.60 -4.60 -3.13
N HIS A 54 15.28 -4.51 -4.42
CA HIS A 54 13.95 -4.09 -4.85
C HIS A 54 12.90 -5.06 -4.29
N MET A 55 11.75 -4.52 -3.89
CA MET A 55 10.59 -5.27 -3.46
C MET A 55 9.42 -4.95 -4.37
N ASP A 56 8.84 -5.99 -4.96
CA ASP A 56 7.56 -5.94 -5.65
C ASP A 56 6.43 -5.73 -4.63
N VAL A 57 5.53 -4.79 -4.92
CA VAL A 57 4.31 -4.56 -4.14
C VAL A 57 3.11 -5.12 -4.89
N LYS A 58 2.51 -6.16 -4.33
CA LYS A 58 1.25 -6.76 -4.80
C LYS A 58 0.20 -6.76 -3.70
N PHE A 59 -1.00 -7.24 -4.02
CA PHE A 59 -2.14 -7.18 -3.12
C PHE A 59 -2.78 -8.55 -2.96
N PHE A 60 -3.60 -8.68 -1.92
CA PHE A 60 -4.46 -9.84 -1.75
C PHE A 60 -5.91 -9.50 -2.09
N ASP A 61 -6.60 -10.42 -2.75
CA ASP A 61 -8.06 -10.40 -2.83
C ASP A 61 -8.70 -10.94 -1.53
N PRO A 62 -10.04 -10.91 -1.37
CA PRO A 62 -10.72 -11.42 -0.17
C PRO A 62 -10.51 -12.91 0.13
N SER A 63 -10.08 -13.69 -0.89
CA SER A 63 -9.75 -15.11 -0.80
C SER A 63 -8.26 -15.36 -0.53
N ARG A 64 -7.47 -14.29 -0.32
CA ARG A 64 -6.02 -14.32 -0.07
C ARG A 64 -5.20 -14.77 -1.28
N ASN A 65 -5.73 -14.66 -2.50
CA ASN A 65 -4.93 -14.83 -3.71
C ASN A 65 -4.11 -13.56 -3.97
N VAL A 66 -2.87 -13.72 -4.42
CA VAL A 66 -2.04 -12.58 -4.84
C VAL A 66 -2.54 -12.06 -6.18
N ILE A 67 -2.88 -10.77 -6.21
CA ILE A 67 -3.33 -10.05 -7.41
C ILE A 67 -2.34 -8.94 -7.75
N ASN A 68 -2.32 -8.55 -9.03
CA ASN A 68 -1.50 -7.44 -9.49
C ASN A 68 -2.03 -6.09 -8.97
N PRO A 69 -1.16 -5.07 -8.88
CA PRO A 69 -1.60 -3.70 -8.65
C PRO A 69 -2.61 -3.22 -9.71
N PRO A 70 -3.38 -2.15 -9.42
CA PRO A 70 -4.26 -1.55 -10.41
C PRO A 70 -3.47 -1.08 -11.63
N ALA A 71 -4.06 -1.26 -12.82
CA ALA A 71 -3.44 -0.89 -14.09
C ALA A 71 -3.67 0.58 -14.45
N GLU A 72 -4.65 1.22 -13.79
CA GLU A 72 -5.04 2.61 -14.05
C GLU A 72 -3.98 3.57 -13.48
N ALA A 73 -3.49 4.48 -14.33
CA ALA A 73 -2.43 5.41 -13.96
C ALA A 73 -2.82 6.39 -12.83
N GLU A 74 -4.13 6.58 -12.60
CA GLU A 74 -4.68 7.46 -11.55
C GLU A 74 -4.63 6.81 -10.16
N LYS A 75 -4.48 5.48 -10.09
CA LYS A 75 -4.37 4.72 -8.85
C LYS A 75 -2.89 4.55 -8.51
N LYS A 76 -2.46 5.23 -7.45
CA LYS A 76 -1.04 5.32 -7.07
C LYS A 76 -0.76 4.58 -5.77
N LEU A 77 0.36 3.87 -5.73
CA LEU A 77 0.94 3.43 -4.47
C LEU A 77 1.47 4.65 -3.71
N SER A 78 1.11 4.74 -2.45
CA SER A 78 1.73 5.66 -1.49
C SER A 78 1.92 4.97 -0.14
N TRP A 79 2.61 5.63 0.78
CA TRP A 79 2.92 5.08 2.09
C TRP A 79 3.05 6.16 3.16
N SER A 80 2.92 5.75 4.41
CA SER A 80 3.26 6.53 5.59
C SER A 80 4.24 5.75 6.44
N ILE A 81 5.23 6.44 7.01
CA ILE A 81 6.26 5.84 7.86
C ILE A 81 6.14 6.46 9.25
N GLY A 82 6.08 5.64 10.28
CA GLY A 82 5.91 6.09 11.67
C GLY A 82 7.06 6.98 12.17
N ASP A 83 8.29 6.68 11.75
CA ASP A 83 9.48 7.49 12.02
C ASP A 83 10.38 7.54 10.77
N THR A 84 10.28 8.66 10.03
CA THR A 84 11.05 8.91 8.81
C THR A 84 12.52 9.23 9.05
N SER A 85 12.92 9.45 10.32
CA SER A 85 14.32 9.56 10.70
C SER A 85 15.03 8.20 10.76
N MET A 86 14.28 7.09 10.87
CA MET A 86 14.81 5.73 10.90
C MET A 86 14.89 5.08 9.53
N VAL A 87 13.87 5.25 8.70
CA VAL A 87 13.78 4.60 7.40
C VAL A 87 13.16 5.52 6.37
N GLU A 88 13.57 5.33 5.12
CA GLU A 88 12.97 5.93 3.94
C GLU A 88 12.56 4.84 2.98
N ILE A 89 11.47 5.08 2.25
CA ILE A 89 11.09 4.26 1.10
C ILE A 89 11.34 5.10 -0.13
N TRP A 90 12.03 4.50 -1.10
CA TRP A 90 12.36 5.10 -2.38
C TRP A 90 11.92 4.17 -3.50
N ARG A 91 11.46 4.74 -4.62
CA ARG A 91 11.09 4.03 -5.85
C ARG A 91 11.75 4.68 -7.06
N HIS A 92 11.92 3.91 -8.12
CA HIS A 92 12.36 4.42 -9.41
C HIS A 92 11.19 5.07 -10.17
N ASP A 93 11.50 6.08 -11.00
CA ASP A 93 10.50 6.70 -11.86
C ASP A 93 9.99 5.68 -12.90
N GLY A 94 8.67 5.54 -13.00
CA GLY A 94 8.02 4.57 -13.87
C GLY A 94 7.80 3.19 -13.25
N GLU A 95 8.39 2.90 -12.08
CA GLU A 95 8.22 1.64 -11.34
C GLU A 95 7.35 1.86 -10.10
N GLU A 96 6.07 2.19 -10.33
CA GLU A 96 5.14 2.64 -9.28
C GLU A 96 4.97 1.65 -8.12
N TYR A 97 5.16 0.35 -8.40
CA TYR A 97 4.94 -0.77 -7.49
C TYR A 97 6.21 -1.55 -7.17
N GLU A 98 7.38 -0.96 -7.43
CA GLU A 98 8.66 -1.49 -6.97
C GLU A 98 9.33 -0.47 -6.05
N ILE A 99 9.74 -0.93 -4.87
CA ILE A 99 10.25 -0.05 -3.82
C ILE A 99 11.52 -0.61 -3.19
N HIS A 100 12.29 0.28 -2.58
CA HIS A 100 13.40 -0.05 -1.70
C HIS A 100 13.21 0.62 -0.34
N PHE A 101 13.62 -0.08 0.71
CA PHE A 101 13.77 0.52 2.03
C PHE A 101 15.22 0.93 2.25
N ARG A 102 15.45 2.15 2.73
CA ARG A 102 16.78 2.68 3.09
C ARG A 102 16.87 2.93 4.58
N GLY A 103 17.76 2.23 5.26
CA GLY A 103 17.97 2.37 6.69
C GLY A 103 18.83 3.59 7.02
N LYS A 104 18.33 4.48 7.89
CA LYS A 104 19.01 5.70 8.33
C LYS A 104 19.48 5.63 9.78
N LYS A 105 18.70 5.00 10.65
CA LYS A 105 18.99 4.88 12.08
C LYS A 105 18.46 3.55 12.61
N ALA A 106 19.29 2.84 13.37
CA ALA A 106 18.93 1.56 13.96
C ALA A 106 17.73 1.73 14.92
N GLY A 107 16.81 0.77 14.88
CA GLY A 107 15.57 0.82 15.65
C GLY A 107 14.40 0.17 14.94
N MET A 108 13.23 0.27 15.57
CA MET A 108 11.99 -0.26 15.03
C MET A 108 10.99 0.86 14.77
N THR A 109 10.36 0.80 13.61
CA THR A 109 9.34 1.73 13.15
C THR A 109 8.24 0.96 12.41
N THR A 110 7.26 1.65 11.84
CA THR A 110 6.21 1.05 11.02
C THR A 110 6.09 1.72 9.67
N VAL A 111 5.53 0.97 8.71
CA VAL A 111 5.06 1.49 7.43
C VAL A 111 3.61 1.05 7.21
N GLU A 112 2.79 1.93 6.67
CA GLU A 112 1.46 1.62 6.13
C GLU A 112 1.44 1.99 4.65
N PHE A 113 0.88 1.10 3.81
CA PHE A 113 0.73 1.28 2.38
C PHE A 113 -0.71 1.64 2.01
N PHE A 114 -0.85 2.44 0.97
CA PHE A 114 -2.14 2.88 0.44
C PHE A 114 -2.19 2.73 -1.08
N ILE A 115 -3.39 2.48 -1.60
CA ILE A 115 -3.75 2.84 -2.97
C ILE A 115 -4.58 4.11 -2.88
N THR A 116 -4.12 5.17 -3.52
CA THR A 116 -4.82 6.45 -3.59
C THR A 116 -5.42 6.67 -4.96
N HIS A 117 -6.66 7.14 -5.02
CA HIS A 117 -7.37 7.56 -6.24
C HIS A 117 -8.08 8.89 -5.94
N GLU A 118 -8.03 9.88 -6.84
CA GLU A 118 -8.71 11.18 -6.69
C GLU A 118 -8.59 11.90 -5.33
N GLY A 119 -7.49 11.68 -4.59
CA GLY A 119 -7.22 12.32 -3.31
C GLY A 119 -7.76 11.59 -2.07
N HIS A 120 -8.36 10.41 -2.21
CA HIS A 120 -8.71 9.51 -1.11
C HIS A 120 -7.98 8.17 -1.21
N ASN A 121 -8.13 7.32 -0.19
CA ASN A 121 -7.53 5.98 -0.16
C ASN A 121 -8.59 4.94 -0.54
N ASP A 122 -8.37 4.25 -1.66
CA ASP A 122 -9.12 3.04 -2.04
C ASP A 122 -8.77 1.86 -1.14
N PHE A 123 -7.52 1.82 -0.67
CA PHE A 123 -6.99 0.75 0.16
C PHE A 123 -6.05 1.28 1.24
N ARG A 124 -6.05 0.63 2.40
CA ARG A 124 -5.08 0.84 3.49
C ARG A 124 -4.62 -0.52 4.01
N SER A 125 -3.32 -0.75 4.08
CA SER A 125 -2.80 -2.04 4.52
C SER A 125 -2.91 -2.27 6.02
N GLY A 126 -2.90 -1.22 6.84
CA GLY A 126 -2.49 -1.32 8.23
C GLY A 126 -0.97 -1.30 8.39
N ASN A 127 -0.49 -1.31 9.64
CA ASN A 127 0.93 -1.11 9.95
C ASN A 127 1.74 -2.42 9.84
N LEU A 128 2.80 -2.38 9.07
CA LEU A 128 3.84 -3.40 9.01
C LEU A 128 5.07 -2.95 9.81
N LYS A 129 5.68 -3.85 10.57
CA LYS A 129 6.89 -3.55 11.34
C LYS A 129 8.11 -3.49 10.43
N VAL A 130 8.98 -2.52 10.70
CA VAL A 130 10.28 -2.35 10.04
C VAL A 130 11.36 -2.28 11.10
N LEU A 131 12.39 -3.11 10.98
CA LEU A 131 13.55 -3.15 11.86
C LEU A 131 14.81 -2.77 11.06
N VAL A 132 15.44 -1.66 11.44
CA VAL A 132 16.72 -1.21 10.87
C VAL A 132 17.86 -1.75 11.73
N GLN A 133 18.78 -2.51 11.14
CA GLN A 133 19.91 -3.16 11.84
C GLN A 133 21.15 -3.35 10.96
#